data_AF-A0A7Z2Q0U9-F1
#
_entry.id   AF-A0A7Z2Q0U9-F1
#
_cell.length_a   1.000
_cell.length_b   1.000
_cell.length_c   1.000
_cell.angle_alpha   90.00
_cell.angle_beta   90.00
_cell.angle_gamma   90.00
#
_symmetry.space_group_name_H-M   'P 1'
#
loop_
_entity.id
_entity.type
_entity.pdbx_description
1 polymer ?
#
loop_
_entity_poly.entity_id
_entity_poly.type
_entity_poly.pdbx_seq_one_letter_code
_entity_poly.pdbx_strand_id
1 'polypeptide(L)'
;MWVAEIVKSEWETLRLGKFKSLIVKAARRLAVQSLLAVLLSGAESEDIEDLAERYFTNKRERKKVEALLRKFGLSEPNIDAEAFRCSIADLAEINRRLVDLGSRRDKILQQLEDYRAGLAKPALLDAG
;
A
#
# COMPACT_ATOMS: atom_id res chain seq x y z
N MET A 1 -3.46 -29.58 -6.68
CA MET A 1 -2.59 -28.89 -5.69
C MET A 1 -2.05 -27.57 -6.23
N TRP A 2 -1.34 -27.53 -7.37
CA TRP A 2 -0.77 -26.28 -7.94
C TRP A 2 -1.79 -25.18 -8.27
N VAL A 3 -2.94 -25.54 -8.83
CA VAL A 3 -4.00 -24.56 -9.19
C VAL A 3 -4.49 -23.79 -7.96
N ALA A 4 -4.71 -24.47 -6.83
CA ALA A 4 -5.18 -23.82 -5.60
C ALA A 4 -4.15 -22.83 -5.03
N GLU A 5 -2.86 -23.18 -5.07
CA GLU A 5 -1.78 -22.30 -4.63
C GLU A 5 -1.64 -21.06 -5.51
N ILE A 6 -1.75 -21.22 -6.84
CA ILE A 6 -1.74 -20.09 -7.78
C ILE A 6 -2.94 -19.17 -7.52
N VAL A 7 -4.16 -19.73 -7.45
CA VAL A 7 -5.38 -18.94 -7.19
C VAL A 7 -5.28 -18.17 -5.88
N LYS A 8 -4.80 -18.81 -4.81
CA LYS A 8 -4.59 -18.16 -3.51
C LYS A 8 -3.55 -17.04 -3.59
N SER A 9 -2.43 -17.27 -4.28
CA SER A 9 -1.36 -16.28 -4.44
C SER A 9 -1.79 -15.06 -5.25
N GLU A 10 -2.58 -15.27 -6.31
CA GLU A 10 -3.14 -14.19 -7.12
C GLU A 10 -4.19 -13.38 -6.34
N TRP A 11 -5.07 -14.06 -5.60
CA TRP A 11 -6.03 -13.37 -4.72
C TRP A 11 -5.32 -12.50 -3.68
N GLU A 12 -4.27 -13.03 -3.05
CA GLU A 12 -3.50 -12.29 -2.05
C GLU A 12 -2.77 -11.09 -2.66
N THR A 13 -2.20 -11.25 -3.86
CA THR A 13 -1.57 -10.16 -4.62
C THR A 13 -2.55 -9.01 -4.87
N LEU A 14 -3.78 -9.33 -5.34
CA LEU A 14 -4.82 -8.34 -5.58
C LEU A 14 -5.28 -7.65 -4.28
N ARG A 15 -5.45 -8.43 -3.20
CA ARG A 15 -5.85 -7.91 -1.88
C ARG A 15 -4.82 -6.93 -1.33
N LEU A 16 -3.55 -7.34 -1.32
CA LEU A 16 -2.44 -6.51 -0.84
C LEU A 16 -2.25 -5.26 -1.70
N GLY A 17 -2.44 -5.35 -3.02
CA GLY A 17 -2.46 -4.19 -3.91
C GLY A 17 -3.50 -3.15 -3.51
N LYS A 18 -4.72 -3.58 -3.16
CA LYS A 18 -5.78 -2.67 -2.69
C LYS A 18 -5.44 -2.05 -1.33
N PHE A 19 -4.86 -2.82 -0.41
CA PHE A 19 -4.53 -2.38 0.94
C PHE A 19 -3.54 -1.22 0.97
N LYS A 20 -2.57 -1.17 0.05
CA LYS A 20 -1.65 -0.03 -0.07
C LYS A 20 -2.37 1.32 -0.12
N SER A 21 -3.41 1.41 -0.95
CA SER A 21 -4.19 2.65 -1.08
C SER A 21 -5.02 2.97 0.16
N LEU A 22 -5.52 1.95 0.85
CA LEU A 22 -6.31 2.11 2.08
C LEU A 22 -5.44 2.54 3.25
N ILE A 23 -4.23 2.02 3.36
CA ILE A 23 -3.26 2.38 4.40
C ILE A 23 -2.90 3.87 4.28
N VAL A 24 -2.55 4.33 3.09
CA VAL A 24 -2.25 5.76 2.87
C VAL A 24 -3.47 6.64 3.18
N LYS A 25 -4.68 6.22 2.76
CA LYS A 25 -5.91 6.94 3.09
C LYS A 25 -6.16 7.00 4.60
N ALA A 26 -5.96 5.91 5.32
CA ALA A 26 -6.11 5.85 6.78
C ALA A 26 -5.07 6.73 7.48
N ALA A 27 -3.86 6.84 6.93
CA ALA A 27 -2.79 7.67 7.47
C ALA A 27 -3.00 9.18 7.26
N ARG A 28 -3.99 9.62 6.45
CA ARG A 28 -4.23 11.05 6.22
C ARG A 28 -4.53 11.85 7.49
N ARG A 29 -5.20 11.26 8.48
CA ARG A 29 -5.41 11.93 9.78
C ARG A 29 -4.10 12.20 10.50
N LEU A 30 -3.26 11.18 10.58
CA LEU A 30 -1.93 11.27 11.19
C LEU A 30 -1.04 12.26 10.42
N ALA A 31 -1.16 12.31 9.10
CA ALA A 31 -0.44 13.26 8.27
C ALA A 31 -0.80 14.72 8.59
N VAL A 32 -2.10 15.02 8.71
CA VAL A 32 -2.56 16.36 9.13
C VAL A 32 -2.04 16.69 10.53
N GLN A 33 -2.13 15.75 11.48
CA GLN A 33 -1.60 15.92 12.83
C GLN A 33 -0.09 16.22 12.82
N SER A 34 0.69 15.44 12.07
CA SER A 34 2.15 15.61 11.92
C SER A 34 2.51 16.99 11.36
N LEU A 35 1.83 17.42 10.28
CA LEU A 35 2.05 18.74 9.71
C LEU A 35 1.66 19.86 10.68
N LEU A 36 0.51 19.75 11.35
CA LEU A 36 0.08 20.74 12.33
C LEU A 36 1.02 20.83 13.52
N ALA A 37 1.55 19.71 14.02
CA ALA A 37 2.50 19.69 15.13
C ALA A 37 3.80 20.44 14.79
N VAL A 38 4.27 20.36 13.54
CA VAL A 38 5.43 21.11 13.07
C VAL A 38 5.11 22.60 12.93
N LEU A 39 3.94 22.94 12.38
CA LEU A 39 3.55 24.33 12.13
C LEU A 39 3.15 25.11 13.38
N LEU A 40 2.60 24.43 14.37
CA LEU A 40 2.10 24.99 15.63
C LEU A 40 3.02 24.61 16.79
N SER A 41 4.34 24.64 16.58
CA SER A 41 5.32 24.33 17.61
C SER A 41 5.07 25.17 18.86
N GLY A 42 4.58 24.55 19.94
CA GLY A 42 4.20 25.20 21.20
C GLY A 42 2.70 25.18 21.54
N ALA A 43 1.83 24.70 20.64
CA ALA A 43 0.44 24.38 20.97
C ALA A 43 0.35 23.06 21.75
N GLU A 44 -0.70 22.90 22.55
CA GLU A 44 -0.96 21.65 23.25
C GLU A 44 -1.29 20.52 22.26
N SER A 45 -0.81 19.30 22.55
CA SER A 45 -0.99 18.15 21.66
C SER A 45 -2.47 17.80 21.44
N GLU A 46 -3.32 18.06 22.44
CA GLU A 46 -4.76 17.78 22.40
C GLU A 46 -5.49 18.68 21.40
N ASP A 47 -5.10 19.96 21.33
CA ASP A 47 -5.65 20.91 20.34
C ASP A 47 -5.29 20.50 18.90
N ILE A 48 -4.08 19.98 18.70
CA ILE A 48 -3.60 19.52 17.39
C ILE A 48 -4.37 18.27 16.95
N GLU A 49 -4.63 17.34 17.88
CA GLU A 49 -5.39 16.12 17.61
C GLU A 49 -6.85 16.41 17.27
N ASP A 50 -7.54 17.26 18.05
CA ASP A 50 -8.93 17.66 17.78
C ASP A 50 -9.03 18.41 16.44
N LEU A 51 -8.07 19.30 16.13
CA LEU A 51 -8.07 20.01 14.85
C LEU A 51 -7.83 19.07 13.66
N ALA A 52 -6.95 18.08 13.81
CA ALA A 52 -6.68 17.07 12.78
C ALA A 52 -7.89 16.13 12.57
N GLU A 53 -8.63 15.78 13.63
CA GLU A 53 -9.86 15.00 13.52
C GLU A 53 -10.96 15.80 12.82
N ARG A 54 -11.19 17.04 13.26
CA ARG A 54 -12.23 17.92 12.71
C ARG A 54 -11.96 18.35 11.27
N TYR A 55 -10.72 18.27 10.80
CA TYR A 55 -10.38 18.53 9.39
C TYR A 55 -11.24 17.71 8.42
N PHE A 56 -11.53 16.44 8.75
CA PHE A 56 -12.27 15.54 7.86
C PHE A 56 -13.79 15.60 8.05
N THR A 57 -14.27 16.08 9.20
CA THR A 57 -15.69 16.06 9.55
C THR A 57 -16.34 17.45 9.49
N ASN A 58 -15.58 18.53 9.68
CA ASN A 58 -16.10 19.89 9.78
C ASN A 58 -15.51 20.82 8.71
N LYS A 59 -16.38 21.33 7.82
CA LYS A 59 -16.02 22.24 6.72
C LYS A 59 -15.37 23.55 7.21
N ARG A 60 -15.76 24.06 8.38
CA ARG A 60 -15.19 25.29 8.94
C ARG A 60 -13.75 25.04 9.40
N GLU A 61 -13.52 23.96 10.14
CA GLU A 61 -12.17 23.59 10.62
C GLU A 61 -11.26 23.21 9.46
N ARG A 62 -11.78 22.48 8.46
CA ARG A 62 -11.07 22.20 7.22
C ARG A 62 -10.52 23.46 6.56
N LYS A 63 -11.35 24.50 6.40
CA LYS A 63 -10.91 25.78 5.82
C LYS A 63 -9.83 26.46 6.66
N LYS A 64 -9.89 26.38 7.99
CA LYS A 64 -8.86 26.96 8.87
C LYS A 64 -7.53 26.25 8.70
N VAL A 65 -7.53 24.92 8.71
CA VAL A 65 -6.32 24.11 8.48
C VAL A 65 -5.76 24.35 7.09
N GLU A 66 -6.59 24.36 6.04
CA GLU A 66 -6.15 24.68 4.68
C GLU A 66 -5.57 26.10 4.55
N ALA A 67 -6.10 27.07 5.29
CA ALA A 67 -5.54 28.42 5.33
C ALA A 67 -4.19 28.44 6.06
N LEU A 68 -4.07 27.70 7.17
CA LEU A 68 -2.82 27.57 7.91
C LEU A 68 -1.74 26.91 7.05
N LEU A 69 -2.02 25.76 6.44
CA LEU A 69 -1.12 25.05 5.53
C LEU A 69 -0.64 25.98 4.40
N ARG A 70 -1.56 26.73 3.78
CA ARG A 70 -1.22 27.68 2.71
C ARG A 70 -0.28 28.81 3.15
N LYS A 71 -0.36 29.27 4.40
CA LYS A 71 0.60 30.28 4.93
C LYS A 71 2.05 29.78 4.89
N PHE A 72 2.24 28.46 4.95
CA PHE A 72 3.55 27.81 4.87
C PHE A 72 3.83 27.19 3.48
N GLY A 73 3.05 27.54 2.45
CA GLY A 73 3.20 27.00 1.10
C GLY A 73 2.77 25.54 0.95
N LEU A 74 2.07 24.98 1.94
CA LEU A 74 1.58 23.60 1.91
C LEU A 74 0.16 23.53 1.34
N SER A 75 -0.14 22.40 0.72
CA SER A 75 -1.39 22.11 0.03
C SER A 75 -1.85 20.67 0.28
N GLU A 76 -3.01 20.30 -0.23
CA GLU A 76 -3.53 18.92 -0.09
C GLU A 76 -2.56 17.83 -0.59
N PRO A 77 -1.84 18.00 -1.74
CA PRO A 77 -0.76 17.08 -2.13
C PRO A 77 0.32 16.87 -1.08
N ASN A 78 0.63 17.86 -0.24
CA ASN A 78 1.60 17.69 0.84
C ASN A 78 1.05 16.80 1.96
N ILE A 79 -0.26 16.84 2.22
CA ILE A 79 -0.92 15.93 3.15
C ILE A 79 -0.84 14.50 2.63
N ASP A 80 -1.08 14.29 1.33
CA ASP A 80 -0.98 12.95 0.72
C ASP A 80 0.47 12.44 0.73
N ALA A 81 1.45 13.31 0.47
CA ALA A 81 2.88 12.96 0.57
C ALA A 81 3.28 12.60 2.01
N GLU A 82 2.80 13.37 2.99
CA GLU A 82 3.05 13.08 4.40
C GLU A 82 2.35 11.79 4.86
N ALA A 83 1.12 11.54 4.40
CA ALA A 83 0.42 10.28 4.66
C ALA A 83 1.20 9.09 4.10
N PHE A 84 1.74 9.22 2.88
CA PHE A 84 2.64 8.23 2.31
C PHE A 84 3.89 8.03 3.19
N ARG A 85 4.52 9.13 3.64
CA ARG A 85 5.70 9.11 4.52
C ARG A 85 5.42 8.35 5.82
N CYS A 86 4.28 8.63 6.46
CA CYS A 86 3.83 7.95 7.67
C CYS A 86 3.63 6.43 7.46
N SER A 87 3.25 6.01 6.26
CA SER A 87 2.96 4.62 5.92
C SER A 87 4.13 3.86 5.28
N ILE A 88 5.34 4.44 5.19
CA ILE A 88 6.47 3.82 4.48
C ILE A 88 6.78 2.41 5.00
N ALA A 89 6.76 2.20 6.32
CA ALA A 89 7.08 0.90 6.91
C ALA A 89 6.06 -0.18 6.51
N ASP A 90 4.77 0.10 6.64
CA ASP A 90 3.69 -0.82 6.26
C ASP A 90 3.72 -1.12 4.75
N LEU A 91 3.96 -0.09 3.93
CA LEU A 91 4.08 -0.25 2.48
C LEU A 91 5.29 -1.09 2.09
N ALA A 92 6.41 -0.96 2.80
CA ALA A 92 7.61 -1.76 2.58
C ALA A 92 7.36 -3.24 2.92
N GLU A 93 6.63 -3.53 4.01
CA GLU A 93 6.24 -4.90 4.36
C GLU A 93 5.33 -5.52 3.29
N ILE A 94 4.32 -4.79 2.85
CA ILE A 94 3.43 -5.25 1.77
C ILE A 94 4.22 -5.49 0.48
N ASN A 95 5.14 -4.58 0.12
CA ASN A 95 5.98 -4.75 -1.06
C ASN A 95 6.83 -6.02 -0.97
N ARG A 96 7.46 -6.28 0.19
CA ARG A 96 8.22 -7.50 0.42
C ARG A 96 7.33 -8.74 0.24
N ARG A 97 6.13 -8.73 0.82
CA ARG A 97 5.19 -9.84 0.71
C ARG A 97 4.74 -10.10 -0.74
N LEU A 98 4.53 -9.04 -1.52
CA LEU A 98 4.19 -9.15 -2.94
C LEU A 98 5.33 -9.77 -3.76
N VAL A 99 6.58 -9.39 -3.48
CA VAL A 99 7.76 -9.99 -4.12
C VAL A 99 7.87 -11.47 -3.79
N ASP A 100 7.61 -11.87 -2.54
CA ASP A 100 7.63 -13.28 -2.13
C ASP A 100 6.56 -14.11 -2.85
N LEU A 101 5.34 -13.56 -2.98
CA LEU A 101 4.23 -14.20 -3.68
C LEU A 101 4.53 -14.37 -5.18
N GLY A 102 5.09 -13.34 -5.82
CA GLY A 102 5.54 -13.40 -7.20
C GLY A 102 6.61 -14.48 -7.40
N SER A 103 7.64 -14.48 -6.55
CA SER A 103 8.72 -15.47 -6.58
C SER A 103 8.20 -16.90 -6.39
N ARG A 104 7.19 -17.09 -5.53
CA ARG A 104 6.57 -18.40 -5.30
C ARG A 104 5.76 -18.87 -6.51
N ARG A 105 5.01 -17.97 -7.14
CA ARG A 105 4.26 -18.27 -8.36
C ARG A 105 5.20 -18.72 -9.47
N ASP A 106 6.28 -17.98 -9.70
CA ASP A 106 7.23 -18.27 -10.78
C ASP A 106 7.87 -19.66 -10.57
N LYS A 107 8.18 -20.03 -9.32
CA LYS A 107 8.63 -21.40 -8.98
C LYS A 107 7.58 -22.48 -9.28
N ILE A 108 6.31 -22.23 -8.97
CA ILE A 108 5.23 -23.20 -9.25
C ILE A 108 5.05 -23.37 -10.77
N LEU A 109 5.15 -22.29 -11.54
CA LEU A 109 5.08 -22.33 -12.99
C LEU A 109 6.26 -23.13 -13.58
N GLN A 110 7.48 -22.90 -13.09
CA GLN A 110 8.64 -23.69 -13.50
C GLN A 110 8.43 -25.20 -13.21
N GLN A 111 7.97 -25.55 -12.02
CA GLN A 111 7.70 -26.95 -11.66
C GLN A 111 6.63 -27.59 -12.57
N LEU A 112 5.62 -26.82 -12.96
CA LEU A 112 4.59 -27.28 -13.89
C LEU A 112 5.15 -27.51 -15.30
N GLU A 113 6.04 -26.64 -15.76
CA GLU A 113 6.73 -26.78 -17.05
C GLU A 113 7.65 -28.01 -17.06
N ASP A 114 8.47 -28.18 -16.02
CA ASP A 114 9.36 -29.33 -15.86
C ASP A 114 8.56 -30.64 -15.84
N TYR A 115 7.43 -30.66 -15.11
CA TYR A 115 6.52 -31.80 -15.08
C TYR A 115 5.94 -32.11 -16.46
N ARG A 116 5.49 -31.09 -17.20
CA ARG A 116 4.98 -31.26 -18.57
C ARG A 116 6.05 -31.77 -19.52
N ALA A 117 7.28 -31.27 -19.41
CA ALA A 117 8.42 -31.73 -20.22
C ALA A 117 8.74 -33.21 -19.95
N GLY A 118 8.72 -33.64 -18.68
CA GLY A 118 8.94 -35.04 -18.31
C GLY A 118 7.83 -36.00 -18.79
N LEU A 119 6.61 -35.50 -19.02
CA LEU A 119 5.50 -36.28 -19.58
C LEU A 119 5.48 -36.32 -21.11
N ALA A 120 6.23 -35.43 -21.78
CA ALA A 120 6.31 -35.43 -23.22
C ALA A 120 7.08 -36.67 -23.70
N LYS A 121 6.38 -37.63 -24.32
CA LYS A 121 7.05 -38.72 -25.04
C LYS A 121 7.79 -38.11 -26.24
N PRO A 122 9.06 -38.49 -26.49
CA PRO A 122 9.68 -38.19 -27.77
C PRO A 122 8.87 -38.89 -28.86
N ALA A 123 8.26 -38.10 -29.74
CA ALA A 123 7.58 -38.61 -30.92
C ALA A 123 8.63 -39.01 -31.96
N LEU A 124 9.33 -40.13 -31.76
CA LEU A 124 10.18 -40.77 -32.77
C LEU A 124 10.55 -42.18 -32.28
N LEU A 125 9.90 -43.19 -32.86
CA LEU A 125 10.46 -44.43 -33.42
C LEU A 125 9.32 -45.46 -33.62
N ASP A 126 8.37 -45.15 -34.50
CA ASP A 126 7.55 -46.14 -35.21
C ASP A 126 7.69 -45.84 -36.72
N ALA A 127 8.91 -46.02 -37.21
CA ALA A 127 9.22 -46.06 -38.64
C ALA A 127 10.21 -47.22 -38.82
N GLY A 128 9.67 -48.43 -38.90
CA GLY A 128 10.38 -49.69 -39.16
C GLY A 128 9.40 -50.70 -39.72
#